data_AF-A0A6S7IIR3-F1
#
_entry.id   AF-A0A6S7IIR3-F1
#
_cell.length_a   1.000
_cell.length_b   1.000
_cell.length_c   1.000
_cell.angle_alpha   90.00
_cell.angle_beta   90.00
_cell.angle_gamma   90.00
#
_symmetry.space_group_name_H-M   'P 1'
#
loop_
_entity.id
_entity.type
_entity.pdbx_description
1 polymer ?
#
loop_
_entity_poly.entity_id
_entity_poly.type
_entity_poly.pdbx_seq_one_letter_code
_entity_poly.pdbx_strand_id
1 'polypeptide(L)'
;PPQLSIQQDGRHVKVEVHPKSVNCSERSFHSNWLIYLEKIKSTMLFIHDCSTVTPYSLLFFGGEISVGLDEDQEIVTVDHWIKFNCRNTVAILVQRLRAELERLFEEKIRCPSLAFALNKKSGEDRQSVLIRTVIDLITSE
;
A
#
# COMPACT_ATOMS: atom_id res chain seq x y z
N PRO A 1 -0.28 21.38 11.73
CA PRO A 1 0.39 20.06 11.68
C PRO A 1 -0.64 19.02 11.25
N PRO A 2 -0.28 18.00 10.47
CA PRO A 2 -1.21 16.94 10.07
C PRO A 2 -1.72 16.21 11.32
N GLN A 3 -3.04 15.94 11.37
CA GLN A 3 -3.62 15.14 12.45
C GLN A 3 -3.47 13.67 12.07
N LEU A 4 -2.60 12.96 12.78
CA LEU A 4 -2.36 11.54 12.54
C LEU A 4 -3.24 10.68 13.43
N SER A 5 -3.72 9.58 12.86
CA SER A 5 -4.45 8.56 13.60
C SER A 5 -4.14 7.19 13.05
N ILE A 6 -4.23 6.18 13.90
CA ILE A 6 -4.15 4.77 13.53
C ILE A 6 -5.49 4.09 13.82
N GLN A 7 -5.78 3.01 13.11
CA GLN A 7 -6.86 2.12 13.50
C GLN A 7 -6.33 1.09 14.50
N GLN A 8 -6.98 1.00 15.67
CA GLN A 8 -6.67 0.02 16.69
C GLN A 8 -7.98 -0.45 17.33
N ASP A 9 -8.21 -1.77 17.34
CA ASP A 9 -9.40 -2.41 17.92
C ASP A 9 -10.72 -1.81 17.39
N GLY A 10 -10.78 -1.53 16.08
CA GLY A 10 -11.94 -0.93 15.40
C GLY A 10 -12.15 0.56 15.70
N ARG A 11 -11.22 1.23 16.38
CA ARG A 11 -11.31 2.66 16.73
C ARG A 11 -10.16 3.46 16.13
N HIS A 12 -10.45 4.72 15.81
CA HIS A 12 -9.42 5.68 15.43
C HIS A 12 -8.76 6.25 16.68
N VAL A 13 -7.46 6.04 16.81
CA VAL A 13 -6.65 6.54 17.93
C VAL A 13 -5.71 7.60 17.41
N LYS A 14 -5.76 8.80 17.99
CA LYS A 14 -4.83 9.88 17.66
C LYS A 14 -3.42 9.51 18.09
N VAL A 15 -2.46 9.82 17.22
CA VAL A 15 -1.03 9.59 17.45
C VAL A 15 -0.24 10.82 17.07
N GLU A 16 0.96 10.93 17.62
CA GLU A 16 1.95 11.92 17.20
C GLU A 16 3.21 11.24 16.67
N VAL A 17 3.94 11.91 15.79
CA VAL A 17 5.25 11.42 15.35
C VAL A 17 6.25 11.65 16.48
N HIS A 18 7.05 10.63 16.79
CA HIS A 18 8.05 10.72 17.84
C HIS A 18 9.13 11.78 17.49
N PRO A 19 9.64 12.57 18.47
CA PRO A 19 10.64 13.61 18.22
C PRO A 19 11.96 13.15 17.55
N LYS A 20 12.28 11.86 17.63
CA LYS A 20 13.46 11.27 16.96
C LYS A 20 13.21 10.89 15.50
N SER A 21 11.97 10.88 15.03
CA SER A 21 11.66 10.61 13.64
C SER A 21 12.03 11.79 12.76
N VAL A 22 12.54 11.52 11.56
CA VAL A 22 12.77 12.55 10.54
C VAL A 22 11.48 13.30 10.15
N ASN A 23 10.32 12.65 10.32
CA ASN A 23 9.02 13.21 9.96
C ASN A 23 8.37 14.01 11.11
N CYS A 24 9.02 14.18 12.27
CA CYS A 24 8.43 14.91 13.40
C CYS A 24 8.18 16.40 13.08
N SER A 25 9.07 16.98 12.28
CA SER A 25 9.01 18.40 11.90
C SER A 25 8.18 18.63 10.63
N GLU A 26 7.74 17.56 9.97
CA GLU A 26 7.07 17.63 8.68
C GLU A 26 5.66 18.19 8.85
N ARG A 27 5.31 19.15 8.00
CA ARG A 27 4.00 19.82 8.04
C ARG A 27 3.11 19.42 6.88
N SER A 28 3.69 18.85 5.81
CA SER A 28 2.96 18.41 4.63
C SER A 28 3.56 17.12 4.08
N PHE A 29 2.75 16.08 3.98
CA PHE A 29 3.13 14.85 3.30
C PHE A 29 2.62 14.87 1.86
N HIS A 30 3.34 14.25 0.94
CA HIS A 30 2.89 14.08 -0.44
C HIS A 30 1.74 13.06 -0.58
N SER A 31 1.47 12.29 0.47
CA SER A 31 0.39 11.31 0.54
C SER A 31 -0.31 11.42 1.90
N ASN A 32 -1.60 11.09 1.94
CA ASN A 32 -2.40 11.06 3.16
C ASN A 32 -2.14 9.81 4.04
N TRP A 33 -1.25 8.91 3.59
CA TRP A 33 -0.97 7.65 4.27
C TRP A 33 0.48 7.50 4.67
N LEU A 34 0.68 6.96 5.86
CA LEU A 34 1.97 6.62 6.44
C LEU A 34 1.95 5.15 6.87
N ILE A 35 3.07 4.46 6.71
CA ILE A 35 3.34 3.18 7.36
C ILE A 35 4.32 3.40 8.52
N TYR A 36 4.23 2.56 9.54
CA TYR A 36 5.13 2.59 10.70
C TYR A 36 5.51 1.18 11.13
N LEU A 37 6.70 1.02 11.74
CA LEU A 37 7.10 -0.24 12.36
C LEU A 37 6.80 -0.24 13.86
N GLU A 38 7.28 0.77 14.59
CA GLU A 38 7.18 0.82 16.05
C GLU A 38 6.26 1.95 16.54
N LYS A 39 5.37 1.60 17.47
CA LYS A 39 4.59 2.55 18.27
C LYS A 39 4.97 2.46 19.74
N ILE A 40 5.16 3.62 20.37
CA ILE A 40 5.62 3.72 21.76
C ILE A 40 4.60 4.54 22.55
N LYS A 41 4.15 4.02 23.69
CA LYS A 41 3.29 4.76 24.62
C LYS A 41 4.12 5.23 25.80
N SER A 42 4.27 6.55 25.94
CA SER A 42 4.91 7.18 27.10
C SER A 42 3.95 8.18 27.74
N THR A 43 4.11 9.48 27.45
CA THR A 43 3.14 10.53 27.83
C THR A 43 1.89 10.49 26.95
N MET A 44 2.06 10.12 25.68
CA MET A 44 1.00 9.85 24.70
C MET A 44 1.45 8.75 23.74
N LEU A 45 0.62 8.41 22.76
CA LEU A 45 0.94 7.40 21.77
C LEU A 45 1.75 8.02 20.63
N PHE A 46 2.99 7.56 20.49
CA PHE A 46 3.92 8.03 19.47
C PHE A 46 4.19 6.95 18.41
N ILE A 47 4.39 7.40 17.18
CA ILE A 47 4.93 6.61 16.07
C ILE A 47 6.43 6.89 15.98
N HIS A 48 7.26 5.89 16.28
CA HIS A 48 8.72 6.07 16.40
C HIS A 48 9.39 6.32 15.05
N ASP A 49 9.04 5.50 14.08
CA ASP A 49 9.50 5.55 12.70
C ASP A 49 8.30 5.49 11.77
N CYS A 50 8.34 6.24 10.67
CA CYS A 50 7.31 6.19 9.66
C CYS A 50 7.84 6.56 8.29
N SER A 51 7.17 6.10 7.24
CA SER A 51 7.44 6.48 5.86
C SER A 51 6.12 6.72 5.13
N THR A 52 6.12 7.71 4.24
CA THR A 52 4.99 8.00 3.37
C THR A 52 4.81 6.89 2.35
N VAL A 53 3.56 6.56 2.06
CA VAL A 53 3.21 5.49 1.13
C VAL A 53 2.13 5.96 0.16
N THR A 54 2.20 5.54 -1.10
CA THR A 54 1.18 5.88 -2.09
C THR A 54 -0.11 5.07 -1.86
N PRO A 55 -1.29 5.63 -2.19
CA PRO A 55 -2.55 4.88 -2.17
C PRO A 55 -2.49 3.58 -2.98
N TYR A 56 -1.82 3.59 -4.13
CA TYR A 56 -1.64 2.40 -4.97
C TYR A 56 -0.82 1.30 -4.28
N SER A 57 0.21 1.67 -3.51
CA SER A 57 0.99 0.69 -2.74
C SER A 57 0.13 0.02 -1.67
N LEU A 58 -0.71 0.77 -0.97
CA LEU A 58 -1.68 0.22 -0.01
C LEU A 58 -2.75 -0.64 -0.71
N LEU A 59 -3.26 -0.17 -1.86
CA LEU A 59 -4.21 -0.92 -2.67
C LEU A 59 -3.61 -2.21 -3.22
N PHE A 60 -2.29 -2.27 -3.49
CA PHE A 60 -1.64 -3.45 -4.04
C PHE A 60 -1.13 -4.43 -2.97
N PHE A 61 -0.60 -3.96 -1.84
CA PHE A 61 0.01 -4.81 -0.81
C PHE A 61 -0.79 -4.89 0.51
N GLY A 62 -1.86 -4.12 0.67
CA GLY A 62 -2.72 -4.17 1.86
C GLY A 62 -3.67 -5.37 1.89
N GLY A 63 -4.64 -5.33 2.80
CA GLY A 63 -5.61 -6.41 3.03
C GLY A 63 -6.64 -6.63 1.92
N GLU A 64 -7.81 -7.15 2.32
CA GLU A 64 -8.93 -7.42 1.40
C GLU A 64 -9.39 -6.15 0.68
N ILE A 65 -9.57 -6.25 -0.63
CA ILE A 65 -10.10 -5.15 -1.45
C ILE A 65 -11.61 -5.38 -1.63
N SER A 66 -12.41 -4.43 -1.16
CA SER A 66 -13.86 -4.38 -1.42
C SER A 66 -14.21 -3.14 -2.24
N VAL A 67 -15.17 -3.28 -3.15
CA VAL A 67 -15.72 -2.18 -3.95
C VAL A 67 -17.10 -1.79 -3.44
N GLY A 68 -17.44 -0.51 -3.49
CA GLY A 68 -18.73 -0.01 -3.01
C GLY A 68 -19.09 1.34 -3.60
N LEU A 69 -20.21 1.87 -3.12
CA LEU A 69 -20.71 3.21 -3.43
C LEU A 69 -20.91 3.97 -2.12
N ASP A 70 -20.42 5.20 -2.07
CA ASP A 70 -20.65 6.14 -0.97
C ASP A 70 -21.16 7.44 -1.58
N GLU A 71 -22.41 7.82 -1.27
CA GLU A 71 -23.08 9.00 -1.86
C GLU A 71 -22.94 9.09 -3.40
N ASP A 72 -23.22 7.98 -4.11
CA ASP A 72 -23.10 7.83 -5.56
C ASP A 72 -21.67 7.90 -6.13
N GLN A 73 -20.64 7.95 -5.28
CA GLN A 73 -19.23 7.87 -5.69
C GLN A 73 -18.69 6.45 -5.53
N GLU A 74 -17.92 5.98 -6.52
CA GLU A 74 -17.20 4.71 -6.43
C GLU A 74 -16.10 4.80 -5.37
N ILE A 75 -16.21 3.96 -4.35
CA ILE A 75 -15.23 3.86 -3.26
C ILE A 75 -14.65 2.45 -3.23
N VAL A 76 -13.34 2.39 -3.08
CA VAL A 76 -12.60 1.15 -2.87
C VAL A 76 -12.05 1.15 -1.46
N THR A 77 -12.29 0.08 -0.72
CA THR A 77 -11.78 -0.07 0.64
C THR A 77 -10.75 -1.19 0.71
N VAL A 78 -9.65 -0.94 1.42
CA VAL A 78 -8.70 -1.96 1.83
C VAL A 78 -8.89 -2.23 3.32
N ASP A 79 -9.06 -3.50 3.68
CA ASP A 79 -9.26 -3.95 5.07
C ASP A 79 -10.47 -3.28 5.75
N HIS A 80 -11.46 -2.88 4.95
CA HIS A 80 -12.71 -2.22 5.37
C HIS A 80 -12.59 -0.81 5.99
N TRP A 81 -11.38 -0.26 6.17
CA TRP A 81 -11.20 1.06 6.78
C TRP A 81 -10.37 2.04 5.96
N ILE A 82 -9.44 1.54 5.15
CA ILE A 82 -8.63 2.38 4.25
C ILE A 82 -9.48 2.67 3.01
N LYS A 83 -10.07 3.85 2.95
CA LYS A 83 -10.95 4.26 1.84
C LYS A 83 -10.19 5.04 0.76
N PHE A 84 -10.43 4.69 -0.50
CA PHE A 84 -9.95 5.40 -1.68
C PHE A 84 -11.13 5.78 -2.57
N ASN A 85 -11.13 7.03 -3.05
CA ASN A 85 -12.01 7.43 -4.14
C ASN A 85 -11.34 7.05 -5.45
N CYS A 86 -11.74 5.90 -6.00
CA CYS A 86 -11.22 5.44 -7.28
C CYS A 86 -12.23 4.51 -7.96
N ARG A 87 -12.06 4.35 -9.27
CA ARG A 87 -12.97 3.53 -10.06
C ARG A 87 -12.87 2.06 -9.66
N ASN A 88 -14.02 1.39 -9.59
CA ASN A 88 -14.12 -0.05 -9.33
C ASN A 88 -13.32 -0.88 -10.34
N THR A 89 -13.16 -0.39 -11.57
CA THR A 89 -12.32 -1.02 -12.60
C THR A 89 -10.85 -1.09 -12.20
N VAL A 90 -10.33 -0.09 -11.46
CA VAL A 90 -8.96 -0.09 -10.93
C VAL A 90 -8.82 -1.15 -9.84
N ALA A 91 -9.78 -1.24 -8.92
CA ALA A 91 -9.77 -2.29 -7.89
C ALA A 91 -9.76 -3.70 -8.49
N ILE A 92 -10.62 -3.96 -9.48
CA ILE A 92 -10.68 -5.27 -10.16
C ILE A 92 -9.36 -5.58 -10.89
N LEU A 93 -8.75 -4.57 -11.52
CA LEU A 93 -7.43 -4.74 -12.15
C LEU A 93 -6.37 -5.13 -11.11
N VAL A 94 -6.33 -4.43 -9.98
CA VAL A 94 -5.37 -4.71 -8.90
C VAL A 94 -5.60 -6.11 -8.32
N GLN A 95 -6.84 -6.52 -8.08
CA GLN A 95 -7.16 -7.88 -7.61
C GLN A 95 -6.62 -8.96 -8.56
N ARG A 96 -6.76 -8.76 -9.88
CA ARG A 96 -6.22 -9.70 -10.88
C ARG A 96 -4.69 -9.72 -10.89
N LEU A 97 -4.06 -8.54 -10.81
CA LEU A 97 -2.60 -8.44 -10.76
C LEU A 97 -2.03 -9.09 -9.49
N ARG A 98 -2.70 -8.95 -8.33
CA ARG A 98 -2.35 -9.66 -7.09
C ARG A 98 -2.37 -11.17 -7.27
N ALA A 99 -3.43 -11.71 -7.89
CA ALA A 99 -3.55 -13.15 -8.13
C ALA A 99 -2.44 -13.69 -9.06
N GLU A 100 -2.09 -12.93 -10.10
CA GLU A 100 -0.98 -13.31 -10.99
C GLU A 100 0.38 -13.23 -10.28
N LEU A 101 0.57 -12.24 -9.39
CA LEU A 101 1.80 -12.12 -8.60
C LEU A 101 1.93 -13.26 -7.58
N GLU A 102 0.85 -13.64 -6.92
CA GLU A 102 0.82 -14.78 -6.00
C GLU A 102 1.23 -16.07 -6.72
N ARG A 103 0.66 -16.32 -7.91
CA ARG A 103 1.05 -17.46 -8.74
C ARG A 103 2.54 -17.45 -9.11
N LEU A 104 3.10 -16.28 -9.39
CA LEU A 104 4.52 -16.11 -9.67
C LEU A 104 5.37 -16.42 -8.41
N PHE A 105 4.91 -16.04 -7.22
CA PHE A 105 5.57 -16.41 -5.97
C PHE A 105 5.50 -17.91 -5.71
N GLU A 106 4.37 -18.58 -5.97
CA GLU A 106 4.28 -20.04 -5.88
C GLU A 106 5.29 -20.74 -6.79
N GLU A 107 5.42 -20.27 -8.04
CA GLU A 107 6.42 -20.79 -8.99
C GLU A 107 7.85 -20.59 -8.48
N LYS A 108 8.14 -19.43 -7.88
CA LYS A 108 9.44 -19.12 -7.28
C LYS A 108 9.74 -19.97 -6.04
N ILE A 109 8.74 -20.29 -5.23
CA ILE A 109 8.88 -21.19 -4.08
C ILE A 109 9.21 -22.61 -4.56
N ARG A 110 8.51 -23.10 -5.59
CA ARG A 110 8.77 -24.43 -6.18
C ARG A 110 10.13 -24.50 -6.87
N CYS A 111 10.57 -23.42 -7.50
CA CYS A 111 11.85 -23.33 -8.18
C CYS A 111 12.61 -22.04 -7.82
N PRO A 112 13.39 -22.03 -6.73
CA PRO A 112 14.09 -20.84 -6.27
C PRO A 112 15.10 -20.26 -7.27
N SER A 113 15.62 -21.08 -8.20
CA SER A 113 16.54 -20.64 -9.26
C SER A 113 15.87 -19.89 -10.42
N LEU A 114 14.54 -19.84 -10.46
CA LEU A 114 13.78 -19.09 -11.46
C LEU A 114 14.13 -17.60 -11.42
N ALA A 115 14.84 -17.07 -12.42
CA ALA A 115 15.25 -15.67 -12.46
C ALA A 115 14.24 -14.83 -13.25
N PHE A 116 13.64 -13.83 -12.60
CA PHE A 116 12.81 -12.81 -13.26
C PHE A 116 13.73 -11.71 -13.80
N ALA A 117 13.81 -11.56 -15.12
CA ALA A 117 14.78 -10.67 -15.73
C ALA A 117 14.21 -9.24 -15.87
N LEU A 118 14.35 -8.41 -14.84
CA LEU A 118 13.89 -7.01 -14.83
C LEU A 118 14.49 -6.14 -15.95
N ASN A 119 15.63 -6.53 -16.52
CA ASN A 119 16.41 -5.76 -17.49
C ASN A 119 16.43 -6.34 -18.92
N LYS A 120 15.70 -7.42 -19.22
CA LYS A 120 15.64 -7.93 -20.60
C LYS A 120 14.75 -7.01 -21.45
N LYS A 121 15.32 -6.48 -22.54
CA LYS A 121 14.62 -5.63 -23.53
C LYS A 121 13.69 -6.41 -24.48
N SER A 122 13.42 -7.69 -24.25
CA SER A 122 12.59 -8.50 -25.14
C SER A 122 11.30 -8.92 -24.44
N GLY A 123 10.17 -8.56 -25.05
CA GLY A 123 8.81 -8.88 -24.62
C GLY A 123 8.46 -10.37 -24.73
N GLU A 124 9.31 -11.26 -24.24
CA GLU A 124 9.12 -12.71 -24.33
C GLU A 124 8.80 -13.36 -22.97
N ASP A 125 9.14 -12.72 -21.85
CA ASP A 125 8.87 -13.27 -20.51
C ASP A 125 7.67 -12.61 -19.85
N ARG A 126 6.56 -13.35 -19.78
CA ARG A 126 5.31 -12.97 -19.10
C ARG A 126 5.54 -12.51 -17.66
N GLN A 127 6.46 -13.15 -16.95
CA GLN A 127 6.75 -12.85 -15.54
C GLN A 127 7.41 -11.48 -15.39
N SER A 128 8.38 -11.17 -16.26
CA SER A 128 9.05 -9.87 -16.28
C SER A 128 8.10 -8.72 -16.62
N VAL A 129 7.15 -8.94 -17.55
CA VAL A 129 6.11 -7.95 -17.87
C VAL A 129 5.22 -7.69 -16.66
N LEU A 130 4.76 -8.74 -15.98
CA LEU A 130 3.92 -8.62 -14.79
C LEU A 130 4.60 -7.77 -13.70
N ILE A 131 5.85 -8.10 -13.35
CA ILE A 131 6.59 -7.34 -12.32
C ILE A 131 6.75 -5.87 -12.73
N ARG A 132 7.03 -5.61 -14.01
CA ARG A 132 7.12 -4.24 -14.51
C ARG A 132 5.79 -3.49 -14.44
N THR A 133 4.69 -4.14 -14.79
CA THR A 133 3.34 -3.54 -14.63
C THR A 133 3.03 -3.24 -13.17
N VAL A 134 3.41 -4.12 -12.24
CA VAL A 134 3.26 -3.86 -10.80
C VAL A 134 4.10 -2.65 -10.37
N ILE A 135 5.36 -2.56 -10.82
CA ILE A 135 6.22 -1.40 -10.56
C ILE A 135 5.57 -0.12 -11.10
N ASP A 136 5.20 -0.11 -12.38
CA ASP A 136 4.60 1.06 -13.04
C ASP A 136 3.32 1.51 -12.31
N LEU A 137 2.50 0.55 -11.83
CA LEU A 137 1.29 0.84 -11.06
C LEU A 137 1.60 1.50 -9.70
N ILE A 138 2.53 0.95 -8.91
CA ILE A 138 2.81 1.47 -7.55
C ILE A 138 3.61 2.77 -7.57
N THR A 139 4.36 3.01 -8.65
CA THR A 139 5.09 4.27 -8.90
C THR A 139 4.26 5.30 -9.65
N SER A 140 3.03 4.98 -10.04
CA SER A 140 2.12 5.97 -10.60
C SER A 140 1.74 6.97 -9.51
N GLU A 141 2.14 8.23 -9.70
CA GLU A 141 1.70 9.37 -8.88
C GLU A 141 0.36 9.92 -9.36
#